data_AF-A0A2N6FVM7-F1
#
_entry.id   AF-A0A2N6FVM7-F1
#
_cell.length_a   1.000
_cell.length_b   1.000
_cell.length_c   1.000
_cell.angle_alpha   90.00
_cell.angle_beta   90.00
_cell.angle_gamma   90.00
#
_symmetry.space_group_name_H-M   'P 1'
#
loop_
_entity.id
_entity.type
_entity.pdbx_description
1 polymer ?
#
loop_
_entity_poly.entity_id
_entity_poly.type
_entity_poly.pdbx_seq_one_letter_code
_entity_poly.pdbx_strand_id
1 'polypeptide(L)'
;MEDYAPIFTIKSILMIGGHYTYAQVPLFDTIKDLLNHDRNNYDKIAHFAQGFIPAMIAREILIRKNIIPLAKWRNFFIICFCLAFSAFYELIEWWVAIFSGEDAEAFLGTQGYIWDTQSDMGLALLGSIVALIVLSKCHNGQLKELNN
;
A
#
# COMPACT_ATOMS: atom_id res chain seq x y z
N MET A 1 22.75 3.32 8.29
CA MET A 1 21.86 4.49 8.35
C MET A 1 20.45 3.92 8.30
N GLU A 2 19.66 4.04 9.36
CA GLU A 2 18.26 3.61 9.31
C GLU A 2 17.51 4.54 8.35
N ASP A 3 17.10 4.01 7.20
CA ASP A 3 16.30 4.77 6.25
C ASP A 3 14.87 4.89 6.80
N TYR A 4 14.58 6.00 7.47
CA TYR A 4 13.25 6.29 8.02
C TYR A 4 12.27 6.80 6.96
N ALA A 5 12.72 7.04 5.72
CA ALA A 5 11.87 7.59 4.67
C ALA A 5 10.60 6.76 4.40
N PRO A 6 10.62 5.40 4.41
CA PRO A 6 9.41 4.62 4.21
C PRO A 6 8.39 4.80 5.35
N ILE A 7 8.86 4.84 6.60
CA ILE A 7 8.00 5.03 7.78
C ILE A 7 7.39 6.43 7.76
N PHE A 8 8.21 7.44 7.46
CA PHE A 8 7.74 8.81 7.32
C PHE A 8 6.67 8.92 6.21
N THR A 9 6.92 8.31 5.05
CA THR A 9 5.99 8.31 3.92
C THR A 9 4.63 7.73 4.29
N ILE A 10 4.60 6.53 4.90
CA ILE A 10 3.34 5.91 5.35
C ILE A 10 2.62 6.81 6.35
N LYS A 11 3.34 7.33 7.34
CA LYS A 11 2.75 8.21 8.37
C LYS A 11 2.16 9.47 7.77
N SER A 12 2.86 10.14 6.85
CA SER A 12 2.34 11.32 6.17
C SER A 12 1.06 11.00 5.39
N ILE A 13 1.03 9.87 4.68
CA ILE A 13 -0.15 9.45 3.94
C ILE A 13 -1.36 9.29 4.87
N LEU A 14 -1.18 8.54 5.96
CA LEU A 14 -2.21 8.28 6.98
C LEU A 14 -2.66 9.57 7.68
N MET A 15 -1.74 10.45 8.04
CA MET A 15 -2.07 11.71 8.73
C MET A 15 -2.89 12.66 7.85
N ILE A 16 -2.52 12.78 6.57
CA ILE A 16 -3.26 13.62 5.62
C ILE A 16 -4.66 13.02 5.37
N GLY A 17 -4.73 11.71 5.10
CA GLY A 17 -6.01 11.02 4.86
C GLY A 17 -6.93 11.04 6.08
N GLY A 18 -6.39 10.83 7.29
CA GLY A 18 -7.16 10.91 8.52
C GLY A 18 -7.57 12.34 8.90
N HIS A 19 -6.77 13.36 8.56
CA HIS A 19 -7.11 14.75 8.84
C HIS A 19 -8.25 15.28 7.95
N TYR A 20 -8.21 14.98 6.65
CA TYR A 20 -9.20 15.47 5.69
C TYR A 20 -10.35 14.51 5.44
N THR A 21 -10.25 13.25 5.86
CA THR A 21 -10.92 12.08 5.26
C THR A 21 -10.39 11.77 3.85
N TYR A 22 -10.22 10.47 3.55
CA TYR A 22 -9.65 10.02 2.28
C TYR A 22 -10.45 10.48 1.05
N ALA A 23 -11.76 10.70 1.21
CA ALA A 23 -12.64 11.17 0.15
C ALA A 23 -12.58 12.69 -0.10
N GLN A 24 -11.88 13.47 0.75
CA GLN A 24 -11.93 14.94 0.72
C GLN A 24 -10.53 15.59 0.81
N VAL A 25 -9.48 14.88 0.41
CA VAL A 25 -8.13 15.47 0.36
C VAL A 25 -8.10 16.55 -0.73
N PRO A 26 -7.83 17.84 -0.39
CA PRO A 26 -8.07 18.97 -1.32
C PRO A 26 -7.29 18.91 -2.64
N LEU A 27 -6.04 18.44 -2.58
CA LEU A 27 -5.22 18.24 -3.78
C LEU A 27 -5.89 17.25 -4.74
N PHE A 28 -6.47 16.18 -4.21
CA PHE A 28 -7.11 15.16 -5.01
C PHE A 28 -8.49 15.56 -5.52
N ASP A 29 -9.20 16.47 -4.85
CA ASP A 29 -10.38 17.10 -5.43
C ASP A 29 -10.01 17.97 -6.64
N THR A 30 -8.91 18.71 -6.54
CA THR A 30 -8.42 19.51 -7.68
C THR A 30 -8.02 18.61 -8.86
N ILE A 31 -7.33 17.49 -8.60
CA ILE A 31 -6.94 16.52 -9.64
C ILE A 31 -8.17 15.87 -10.25
N LYS A 32 -9.15 15.49 -9.42
CA LYS A 32 -10.42 14.92 -9.85
C LYS A 32 -11.12 15.83 -10.85
N ASP A 33 -11.26 17.12 -10.52
CA ASP A 33 -11.91 18.09 -11.40
C ASP A 33 -11.11 18.35 -12.68
N LEU A 34 -9.77 18.45 -12.58
CA LEU A 34 -8.91 18.71 -13.74
C LEU A 34 -8.89 17.55 -14.75
N LEU A 35 -8.96 16.31 -14.26
CA LEU A 35 -8.93 15.10 -15.07
C LEU A 35 -10.32 14.52 -15.35
N ASN A 36 -11.39 15.18 -14.88
CA ASN A 36 -12.77 14.69 -14.93
C ASN A 36 -12.91 13.27 -14.37
N HIS A 37 -12.27 12.97 -13.25
CA HIS A 37 -12.52 11.73 -12.52
C HIS A 37 -13.84 11.82 -11.75
N ASP A 38 -14.49 10.67 -11.55
CA ASP A 38 -15.76 10.62 -10.82
C ASP A 38 -15.58 10.76 -9.29
N ARG A 39 -14.39 10.48 -8.77
CA ARG A 39 -14.10 10.46 -7.31
C ARG A 39 -12.71 10.97 -6.94
N ASN A 40 -12.55 11.34 -5.67
CA ASN A 40 -11.27 11.59 -5.04
C ASN A 40 -10.56 10.24 -4.83
N ASN A 41 -9.34 10.10 -5.35
CA ASN A 41 -8.58 8.83 -5.37
C ASN A 41 -7.35 8.86 -4.44
N TYR A 42 -7.40 9.60 -3.34
CA TYR A 42 -6.25 9.71 -2.44
C TYR A 42 -5.89 8.39 -1.75
N ASP A 43 -6.90 7.58 -1.41
CA ASP A 43 -6.79 6.20 -0.92
C ASP A 43 -5.92 5.33 -1.83
N LYS A 44 -6.01 5.51 -3.15
CA LYS A 44 -5.21 4.79 -4.14
C LYS A 44 -3.69 4.97 -3.93
N ILE A 45 -3.25 6.14 -3.43
CA ILE A 45 -1.84 6.33 -3.03
C ILE A 45 -1.49 5.45 -1.83
N ALA A 46 -2.36 5.40 -0.82
CA ALA A 46 -2.14 4.61 0.37
C ALA A 46 -2.04 3.12 0.04
N HIS A 47 -2.93 2.59 -0.79
CA HIS A 47 -2.87 1.19 -1.19
C HIS A 47 -1.65 0.87 -2.04
N PHE A 48 -1.25 1.75 -2.96
CA PHE A 48 0.01 1.57 -3.68
C PHE A 48 1.22 1.54 -2.73
N ALA A 49 1.30 2.48 -1.78
CA ALA A 49 2.36 2.52 -0.76
C ALA A 49 2.33 1.29 0.17
N GLN A 50 1.14 0.81 0.52
CA GLN A 50 0.88 -0.41 1.29
C GLN A 50 1.37 -1.67 0.57
N GLY A 51 1.42 -1.67 -0.76
CA GLY A 51 2.12 -2.70 -1.52
C GLY A 51 3.62 -2.49 -1.56
N PHE A 52 4.03 -1.27 -1.92
CA PHE A 52 5.39 -0.93 -2.29
C PHE A 52 6.38 -1.03 -1.11
N ILE A 53 6.03 -0.47 0.04
CA ILE A 53 6.94 -0.39 1.19
C ILE A 53 7.07 -1.75 1.91
N PRO A 54 5.97 -2.43 2.29
CA PRO A 54 6.05 -3.75 2.91
C PRO A 54 6.74 -4.81 2.05
N ALA A 55 6.68 -4.70 0.71
CA ALA A 55 7.42 -5.60 -0.17
C ALA A 55 8.92 -5.60 0.11
N MET A 56 9.50 -4.41 0.34
CA MET A 56 10.94 -4.28 0.63
C MET A 56 11.29 -4.73 2.06
N ILE A 57 10.40 -4.48 3.02
CA ILE A 57 10.56 -4.96 4.40
C ILE A 57 10.53 -6.49 4.43
N ALA A 58 9.52 -7.11 3.81
CA ALA A 58 9.39 -8.56 3.70
C ALA A 58 10.60 -9.17 2.97
N ARG A 59 11.05 -8.54 1.88
CA ARG A 59 12.26 -8.94 1.15
C ARG A 59 13.50 -8.96 2.05
N GLU A 60 13.70 -7.92 2.83
CA GLU A 60 14.82 -7.83 3.76
C GLU A 60 14.80 -8.97 4.78
N ILE A 61 13.66 -9.17 5.44
CA ILE A 61 13.48 -10.23 6.45
C ILE A 61 13.78 -11.60 5.83
N LEU A 62 13.18 -11.91 4.67
CA LEU A 62 13.33 -13.20 4.02
C LEU A 62 14.77 -13.48 3.57
N ILE A 63 15.51 -12.45 3.12
CA ILE A 63 16.93 -12.59 2.74
C ILE A 63 17.80 -12.74 3.99
N ARG A 64 17.68 -11.83 4.96
CA ARG A 64 18.55 -11.82 6.15
C ARG A 64 18.35 -13.03 7.05
N LYS A 65 17.14 -13.60 7.07
CA LYS A 65 16.81 -14.83 7.80
C LYS A 65 16.95 -16.10 6.95
N ASN A 66 17.32 -15.98 5.68
CA ASN A 66 17.46 -17.09 4.73
C ASN A 66 16.24 -18.03 4.67
N ILE A 67 15.02 -17.47 4.73
CA ILE A 67 13.77 -18.26 4.81
C ILE A 67 13.40 -18.82 3.43
N ILE A 68 13.51 -18.01 2.37
CA ILE A 68 13.26 -18.41 0.98
C ILE A 68 14.49 -18.07 0.14
N PRO A 69 15.45 -19.01 -0.04
CA PRO A 69 16.72 -18.72 -0.69
C PRO A 69 16.56 -18.36 -2.18
N LEU A 70 15.68 -19.06 -2.89
CA LEU A 70 15.50 -18.84 -4.33
C LEU A 70 14.77 -17.52 -4.60
N ALA A 71 15.45 -16.60 -5.30
CA ALA A 71 14.94 -15.25 -5.55
C ALA A 71 13.56 -15.21 -6.24
N LYS A 72 13.31 -16.12 -7.19
CA LYS A 72 12.01 -16.20 -7.90
C LYS A 72 10.86 -16.54 -6.94
N TRP A 73 11.03 -17.57 -6.12
CA TRP A 73 10.03 -17.97 -5.11
C TRP A 73 9.87 -16.91 -4.02
N ARG A 74 10.96 -16.28 -3.60
CA ARG A 74 10.91 -15.19 -2.63
C ARG A 74 10.09 -14.01 -3.14
N ASN A 75 10.34 -13.55 -4.37
CA ASN A 75 9.60 -12.44 -4.97
C ASN A 75 8.12 -12.80 -5.16
N PHE A 76 7.82 -14.01 -5.65
CA PHE A 76 6.45 -14.49 -5.77
C PHE A 76 5.73 -14.49 -4.41
N PHE A 77 6.36 -15.04 -3.38
CA PHE A 77 5.81 -15.05 -2.02
C PHE A 77 5.55 -13.63 -1.48
N ILE A 78 6.49 -12.70 -1.68
CA ILE A 78 6.32 -11.31 -1.22
C ILE A 78 5.11 -10.65 -1.89
N ILE A 79 4.93 -10.84 -3.20
CA ILE A 79 3.79 -10.31 -3.94
C ILE A 79 2.48 -10.88 -3.39
N CYS A 80 2.41 -12.21 -3.19
CA CYS A 80 1.25 -12.85 -2.57
C CYS A 80 0.98 -12.34 -1.15
N PHE A 81 2.04 -12.16 -0.36
CA PHE A 81 1.94 -11.62 0.99
C PHE A 81 1.37 -10.20 1.01
N CYS A 82 1.88 -9.30 0.17
CA CYS A 82 1.37 -7.93 0.07
C CYS A 82 -0.10 -7.89 -0.38
N LEU A 83 -0.48 -8.70 -1.37
CA LEU A 83 -1.88 -8.81 -1.79
C LEU A 83 -2.77 -9.35 -0.66
N ALA A 84 -2.36 -10.41 0.02
CA ALA A 84 -3.10 -10.98 1.14
C ALA A 84 -3.22 -10.00 2.31
N PHE A 85 -2.17 -9.23 2.59
CA PHE A 85 -2.19 -8.17 3.59
C PHE A 85 -3.20 -7.08 3.23
N SER A 86 -3.23 -6.66 1.96
CA SER A 86 -4.22 -5.70 1.48
C SER A 86 -5.64 -6.24 1.59
N ALA A 87 -5.87 -7.47 1.12
CA ALA A 87 -7.18 -8.11 1.23
C ALA A 87 -7.64 -8.22 2.69
N PHE A 88 -6.73 -8.50 3.61
CA PHE A 88 -7.06 -8.55 5.03
C PHE A 88 -7.42 -7.18 5.61
N TYR A 89 -6.73 -6.12 5.19
CA TYR A 89 -7.07 -4.74 5.58
C TYR A 89 -8.47 -4.34 5.11
N GLU A 90 -8.83 -4.63 3.87
CA GLU A 90 -10.18 -4.39 3.32
C GLU A 90 -11.27 -5.15 4.09
N LEU A 91 -10.99 -6.39 4.50
CA LEU A 91 -11.90 -7.17 5.35
C LEU A 91 -12.10 -6.53 6.72
N ILE A 92 -11.06 -5.90 7.29
CA ILE A 92 -11.19 -5.14 8.54
C ILE A 92 -12.06 -3.92 8.32
N GLU A 93 -11.84 -3.14 7.26
CA GLU A 93 -12.65 -1.96 6.96
C GLU A 93 -14.13 -2.33 6.76
N TRP A 94 -14.39 -3.42 6.04
CA TRP A 94 -15.73 -3.97 5.90
C TRP A 94 -16.36 -4.34 7.26
N TRP A 95 -15.63 -5.00 8.15
CA TRP A 95 -16.13 -5.31 9.49
C TRP A 95 -16.40 -4.05 10.31
N VAL A 96 -15.49 -3.07 10.30
CA VAL A 96 -15.68 -1.82 11.04
C VAL A 96 -16.91 -1.06 10.51
N ALA A 97 -17.11 -1.02 9.19
CA ALA A 97 -18.31 -0.44 8.59
C ALA A 97 -19.59 -1.09 9.14
N ILE A 98 -19.65 -2.44 9.20
CA ILE A 98 -20.80 -3.16 9.77
C ILE A 98 -21.03 -2.80 11.25
N PHE A 99 -19.97 -2.75 12.06
CA PHE A 99 -20.10 -2.52 13.51
C PHE A 99 -20.34 -1.06 13.90
N SER A 100 -19.88 -0.10 13.08
CA SER A 100 -20.02 1.34 13.34
C SER A 100 -21.49 1.81 13.26
N GLY A 101 -22.33 1.11 12.49
CA GLY A 101 -23.71 1.54 12.24
C GLY A 101 -23.82 2.84 11.44
N GLU A 102 -22.68 3.38 10.96
CA GLU A 102 -22.64 4.49 10.01
C GLU A 102 -23.01 3.99 8.61
N ASP A 103 -23.32 4.93 7.71
CA ASP A 103 -23.52 4.60 6.31
C ASP A 103 -22.21 3.99 5.77
N ALA A 104 -22.26 2.70 5.40
CA ALA A 104 -21.08 1.94 4.99
C ALA A 104 -20.35 2.61 3.83
N GLU A 105 -21.09 3.33 2.97
CA GLU A 105 -20.53 4.10 1.86
C GLU A 105 -19.68 5.29 2.33
N ALA A 106 -20.14 5.98 3.38
CA ALA A 106 -19.44 7.14 3.96
C ALA A 106 -18.19 6.72 4.73
N PHE A 107 -18.26 5.60 5.48
CA PHE A 107 -17.12 5.08 6.24
C PHE A 107 -16.05 4.49 5.32
N LEU A 108 -16.45 3.66 4.35
CA LEU A 108 -15.52 3.04 3.39
C LEU A 108 -14.99 4.07 2.37
N GLY A 109 -15.59 5.25 2.27
CA GLY A 109 -15.12 6.28 1.36
C GLY A 109 -15.23 5.89 -0.12
N THR A 110 -16.14 4.97 -0.46
CA THR A 110 -16.26 4.41 -1.83
C THR A 110 -16.79 5.42 -2.83
N GLN A 111 -17.47 6.50 -2.39
CA GLN A 111 -17.96 7.58 -3.26
C GLN A 111 -18.79 7.02 -4.45
N GLY A 112 -19.61 5.99 -4.22
CA GLY A 112 -20.39 5.30 -5.26
C GLY A 112 -19.59 4.36 -6.17
N TYR A 113 -18.28 4.21 -5.98
CA TYR A 113 -17.43 3.37 -6.81
C TYR A 113 -17.46 1.91 -6.33
N ILE A 114 -18.19 1.07 -7.06
CA ILE A 114 -18.42 -0.34 -6.68
C ILE A 114 -17.17 -1.23 -6.73
N TRP A 115 -16.10 -0.79 -7.38
CA TRP A 115 -14.85 -1.54 -7.55
C TRP A 115 -13.72 -1.05 -6.66
N ASP A 116 -14.03 -0.25 -5.62
CA ASP A 116 -13.05 0.42 -4.77
C ASP A 116 -12.06 -0.58 -4.18
N THR A 117 -12.56 -1.47 -3.32
CA THR A 117 -11.80 -2.55 -2.67
C THR A 117 -11.00 -3.40 -3.65
N GLN A 118 -11.55 -3.77 -4.82
CA GLN A 118 -10.79 -4.56 -5.80
C GLN A 118 -9.64 -3.76 -6.41
N SER A 119 -9.88 -2.48 -6.70
CA SER A 119 -8.85 -1.59 -7.25
C SER A 119 -7.77 -1.26 -6.21
N ASP A 120 -8.12 -1.19 -4.93
CA ASP A 120 -7.20 -1.00 -3.81
C ASP A 120 -6.25 -2.18 -3.65
N MET A 121 -6.80 -3.39 -3.57
CA MET A 121 -5.99 -4.60 -3.60
C MET A 121 -5.13 -4.69 -4.86
N GLY A 122 -5.67 -4.27 -6.01
CA GLY A 122 -4.95 -4.21 -7.28
C GLY A 122 -3.76 -3.25 -7.25
N LEU A 123 -3.91 -2.09 -6.63
CA LEU A 123 -2.84 -1.11 -6.47
C LEU A 123 -1.79 -1.54 -5.46
N ALA A 124 -2.18 -2.21 -4.37
CA ALA A 124 -1.23 -2.84 -3.46
C ALA A 124 -0.42 -3.94 -4.16
N LEU A 125 -1.08 -4.76 -4.98
CA LEU A 125 -0.40 -5.74 -5.81
C LEU A 125 0.61 -5.07 -6.75
N LEU A 126 0.18 -4.05 -7.50
CA LEU A 126 1.04 -3.30 -8.41
C LEU A 126 2.22 -2.65 -7.69
N GLY A 127 1.98 -1.99 -6.55
CA GLY A 127 3.02 -1.38 -5.73
C GLY A 127 4.10 -2.37 -5.33
N SER A 128 3.70 -3.58 -4.90
CA SER A 128 4.66 -4.63 -4.53
C SER A 128 5.53 -5.08 -5.71
N ILE A 129 4.94 -5.21 -6.91
CA ILE A 129 5.66 -5.58 -8.14
C ILE A 129 6.65 -4.48 -8.52
N VAL A 130 6.21 -3.21 -8.53
CA VAL A 130 7.05 -2.07 -8.87
C VAL A 130 8.23 -1.94 -7.90
N ALA A 131 8.00 -2.10 -6.60
CA ALA A 131 9.07 -2.08 -5.60
C ALA A 131 10.14 -3.12 -5.89
N LEU A 132 9.74 -4.37 -6.15
CA LEU A 132 10.68 -5.45 -6.43
C LEU A 132 11.45 -5.21 -7.74
N ILE A 133 10.81 -4.66 -8.77
CA ILE A 133 11.48 -4.36 -10.06
C ILE A 133 12.51 -3.24 -9.88
N VAL A 134 12.12 -2.13 -9.24
CA VAL A 134 12.91 -0.90 -9.19
C VAL A 134 14.00 -0.97 -8.12
N LEU A 135 13.72 -1.56 -6.95
CA LEU A 135 14.60 -1.44 -5.77
C LEU A 135 15.46 -2.68 -5.50
N SER A 136 15.14 -3.86 -6.05
CA SER A 136 15.86 -5.11 -5.73
C SER A 136 17.37 -5.02 -5.95
N LYS A 137 17.82 -4.32 -7.00
CA LYS A 137 19.24 -4.17 -7.31
C LYS A 137 19.97 -3.31 -6.27
N CYS A 138 19.40 -2.14 -5.96
CA CYS A 138 19.93 -1.23 -4.95
C CYS A 138 19.97 -1.92 -3.57
N HIS A 139 18.86 -2.55 -3.17
CA HIS A 139 18.73 -3.24 -1.89
C HIS A 139 19.73 -4.39 -1.74
N ASN A 140 20.03 -5.13 -2.82
CA ASN A 140 21.10 -6.14 -2.78
C ASN A 140 22.48 -5.55 -2.51
N GLY A 141 22.76 -4.33 -2.99
CA GLY A 141 23.99 -3.60 -2.69
C GLY A 141 24.07 -3.24 -1.21
N GLN A 142 23.01 -2.61 -0.69
CA GLN A 142 22.90 -2.22 0.73
C GLN A 142 23.07 -3.42 1.67
N LEU A 143 22.47 -4.57 1.35
CA LEU A 143 22.60 -5.78 2.17
C LEU A 143 24.01 -6.38 2.15
N LYS A 144 24.79 -6.18 1.07
CA LYS A 144 26.19 -6.63 1.03
C LYS A 144 27.07 -5.74 1.91
N GLU A 145 26.86 -4.43 1.87
CA GLU A 145 27.61 -3.47 2.70
C GLU A 145 27.38 -3.70 4.20
N LEU A 146 26.19 -4.13 4.61
CA LEU A 146 25.88 -4.45 6.01
C LEU A 146 26.53 -5.75 6.52
N ASN A 147 26.96 -6.64 5.62
CA ASN A 147 27.58 -7.92 5.96
C ASN A 147 29.11 -7.90 5.81
N ASN A 148 29.69 -6.79 5.34
CA ASN A 148 31.13 -6.54 5.29
C ASN A 148 31.57 -5.76 6.53
#